data_AF-A0A2T2U4L1-F1
#
_entry.id   AF-A0A2T2U4L1-F1
#
_cell.length_a   1.000
_cell.length_b   1.000
_cell.length_c   1.000
_cell.angle_alpha   90.00
_cell.angle_beta   90.00
_cell.angle_gamma   90.00
#
_symmetry.space_group_name_H-M   'P 1'
#
loop_
_entity.id
_entity.type
_entity.pdbx_description
1 polymer ?
#
loop_
_entity_poly.entity_id
_entity_poly.type
_entity_poly.pdbx_seq_one_letter_code
_entity_poly.pdbx_strand_id
1 'polypeptide(L)'
;MADEQNVAQAPPAEPKPLAPRREAVVDGSAVTFEWEGVDGADSYHLQVATDNHLHDLVYEQDLEATEHTAEDVFETDGATYFWSVEARNDAGWSDEEYVESFVSGTAEDVEAVAASPEPNDGEDYGPAGELVRAAASEMAAEATGSEAYFEAERERGVAHEGIEAGQIMSIALGIIAVIVLLVVVLFVMFGLSEQRQQRAVRETSRYTELKETEAQAADKLDQYAIINDQEDVYRIPIDQAMDNMVNEAYRQEKQAK
;
A
#
# COMPACT_ATOMS: atom_id res chain seq x y z
N MET A 1 -26.45 -4.91 -45.66
CA MET A 1 -25.20 -4.93 -44.90
C MET A 1 -25.43 -3.97 -43.75
N ALA A 2 -25.90 -4.50 -42.63
CA ALA A 2 -26.12 -3.71 -41.44
C ALA A 2 -24.75 -3.44 -40.81
N ASP A 3 -24.50 -2.18 -40.44
CA ASP A 3 -23.44 -1.80 -39.51
C ASP A 3 -23.53 -2.71 -38.29
N GLU A 4 -22.58 -3.64 -38.15
CA GLU A 4 -22.26 -4.21 -36.85
C GLU A 4 -21.70 -3.05 -36.04
N GLN A 5 -22.53 -2.51 -35.15
CA GLN A 5 -22.09 -1.56 -34.14
C GLN A 5 -20.93 -2.22 -33.39
N ASN A 6 -19.71 -1.80 -33.69
CA ASN A 6 -18.54 -2.09 -32.89
C ASN A 6 -18.76 -1.44 -31.53
N VAL A 7 -19.39 -2.18 -30.61
CA VAL A 7 -19.50 -1.78 -29.21
C VAL A 7 -18.08 -1.82 -28.68
N ALA A 8 -17.49 -0.65 -28.43
CA ALA A 8 -16.15 -0.57 -27.84
C ALA A 8 -16.14 -1.43 -26.57
N GLN A 9 -15.27 -2.43 -26.53
CA GLN A 9 -15.08 -3.26 -25.35
C GLN A 9 -14.54 -2.40 -24.21
N ALA A 10 -15.00 -2.68 -23.00
CA ALA A 10 -14.39 -2.13 -21.78
C ALA A 10 -13.22 -3.03 -21.35
N PRO A 11 -12.28 -2.51 -20.53
CA PRO A 11 -11.31 -3.38 -19.87
C PRO A 11 -12.01 -4.47 -19.05
N PRO A 12 -11.38 -5.64 -18.85
CA PRO A 12 -11.97 -6.71 -18.07
C PRO A 12 -12.16 -6.31 -16.60
N ALA A 13 -13.05 -7.02 -15.91
CA ALA A 13 -13.05 -6.97 -14.45
C ALA A 13 -11.76 -7.59 -13.89
N GLU A 14 -11.40 -7.28 -12.66
CA GLU A 14 -10.24 -7.91 -12.05
C GLU A 14 -10.50 -9.37 -11.69
N PRO A 15 -9.54 -10.27 -11.96
CA PRO A 15 -9.54 -11.64 -11.46
C PRO A 15 -9.54 -11.70 -9.95
N LYS A 16 -10.40 -12.55 -9.37
CA LYS A 16 -10.36 -12.80 -7.93
C LYS A 16 -9.33 -13.89 -7.63
N PRO A 17 -8.24 -13.62 -6.89
CA PRO A 17 -7.22 -14.62 -6.56
C PRO A 17 -7.86 -15.72 -5.70
N LEU A 18 -7.70 -17.01 -5.99
CA LEU A 18 -8.35 -18.18 -5.35
C LEU A 18 -7.46 -18.94 -4.35
N ALA A 19 -6.19 -19.14 -4.68
CA ALA A 19 -5.21 -19.79 -3.82
C ALA A 19 -3.80 -19.39 -4.25
N PRO A 20 -2.84 -19.27 -3.32
CA PRO A 20 -3.00 -19.30 -1.87
C PRO A 20 -3.68 -18.02 -1.32
N ARG A 21 -4.36 -18.09 -0.17
CA ARG A 21 -5.09 -16.96 0.43
C ARG A 21 -4.88 -16.87 1.94
N ARG A 22 -5.16 -15.69 2.51
CA ARG A 22 -5.24 -15.47 3.97
C ARG A 22 -4.04 -16.03 4.75
N GLU A 23 -2.83 -15.75 4.29
CA GLU A 23 -1.59 -16.19 4.93
C GLU A 23 -1.45 -17.72 5.03
N ALA A 24 -2.05 -18.46 4.10
CA ALA A 24 -1.87 -19.91 4.02
C ALA A 24 -0.38 -20.26 3.95
N VAL A 25 0.04 -21.23 4.77
CA VAL A 25 1.40 -21.79 4.72
C VAL A 25 1.47 -22.78 3.56
N VAL A 26 2.38 -22.52 2.62
CA VAL A 26 2.60 -23.34 1.42
C VAL A 26 4.08 -23.69 1.29
N ASP A 27 4.40 -24.70 0.49
CA ASP A 27 5.78 -25.04 0.16
C ASP A 27 6.33 -24.00 -0.83
N GLY A 28 7.25 -23.17 -0.35
CA GLY A 28 7.86 -22.10 -1.15
C GLY A 28 8.68 -22.58 -2.35
N SER A 29 9.10 -23.86 -2.37
CA SER A 29 9.82 -24.43 -3.51
C SER A 29 8.93 -24.62 -4.74
N ALA A 30 7.62 -24.73 -4.57
CA ALA A 30 6.65 -24.86 -5.64
C ALA A 30 5.28 -24.31 -5.21
N VAL A 31 5.04 -23.02 -5.48
CA VAL A 31 3.79 -22.36 -5.12
C VAL A 31 2.85 -22.36 -6.31
N THR A 32 1.66 -22.92 -6.14
CA THR A 32 0.61 -22.91 -7.16
C THR A 32 -0.39 -21.79 -6.87
N PHE A 33 -0.53 -20.90 -7.84
CA PHE A 33 -1.45 -19.78 -7.84
C PHE A 33 -2.67 -20.12 -8.70
N GLU A 34 -3.86 -19.86 -8.20
CA GLU A 34 -5.14 -20.08 -8.88
C GLU A 34 -6.00 -18.83 -8.76
N TRP A 35 -6.73 -18.41 -9.81
CA TRP A 35 -7.66 -17.27 -9.76
C TRP A 35 -8.94 -17.52 -10.56
N GLU A 36 -9.98 -16.75 -10.29
CA GLU A 36 -11.23 -16.81 -11.07
C GLU A 36 -11.01 -16.24 -12.47
N GLY A 37 -11.43 -16.97 -13.50
CA GLY A 37 -11.40 -16.48 -14.88
C GLY A 37 -12.40 -15.34 -15.12
N VAL A 38 -12.01 -14.38 -15.95
CA VAL A 38 -12.80 -13.18 -16.24
C VAL A 38 -13.33 -13.23 -17.68
N ASP A 39 -14.64 -13.03 -17.83
CA ASP A 39 -15.27 -12.92 -19.15
C ASP A 39 -14.72 -11.72 -19.94
N GLY A 40 -14.24 -11.98 -21.16
CA GLY A 40 -13.68 -10.95 -22.03
C GLY A 40 -12.22 -10.60 -21.74
N ALA A 41 -11.53 -11.35 -20.88
CA ALA A 41 -10.08 -11.32 -20.76
C ALA A 41 -9.43 -12.23 -21.81
N ASP A 42 -8.38 -11.73 -22.45
CA ASP A 42 -7.52 -12.46 -23.39
C ASP A 42 -6.31 -13.09 -22.69
N SER A 43 -5.81 -12.44 -21.63
CA SER A 43 -4.66 -12.91 -20.85
C SER A 43 -4.70 -12.36 -19.42
N TYR A 44 -3.83 -12.90 -18.58
CA TYR A 44 -3.62 -12.54 -17.19
C TYR A 44 -2.15 -12.21 -16.92
N HIS A 45 -1.90 -11.34 -15.96
CA HIS A 45 -0.57 -11.00 -15.47
C HIS A 45 -0.52 -11.26 -13.97
N LEU A 46 0.21 -12.31 -13.58
CA LEU A 46 0.43 -12.67 -12.18
C LEU A 46 1.60 -11.86 -11.62
N GLN A 47 1.40 -11.22 -10.48
CA GLN A 47 2.43 -10.46 -9.77
C GLN A 47 2.57 -10.97 -8.33
N VAL A 48 3.80 -11.11 -7.86
CA VAL A 48 4.13 -11.48 -6.48
C VAL A 48 5.22 -10.55 -5.97
N ALA A 49 5.03 -10.01 -4.76
CA ALA A 49 5.90 -9.05 -4.11
C ALA A 49 6.20 -9.42 -2.65
N THR A 50 7.23 -8.78 -2.10
CA THR A 50 7.54 -8.84 -0.67
C THR A 50 6.77 -7.81 0.17
N ASP A 51 6.01 -6.92 -0.46
CA ASP A 51 5.20 -5.91 0.20
C ASP A 51 3.76 -5.89 -0.33
N ASN A 52 2.83 -5.41 0.51
CA ASN A 52 1.39 -5.45 0.22
C ASN A 52 0.90 -4.37 -0.76
N HIS A 53 1.78 -3.48 -1.23
CA HIS A 53 1.47 -2.50 -2.27
C HIS A 53 2.07 -2.89 -3.62
N LEU A 54 2.63 -4.11 -3.73
CA LEU A 54 3.20 -4.66 -4.96
C LEU A 54 4.31 -3.77 -5.58
N HIS A 55 5.10 -3.10 -4.75
CA HIS A 55 6.22 -2.27 -5.22
C HIS A 55 7.50 -3.08 -5.41
N ASP A 56 7.78 -4.01 -4.51
CA ASP A 56 8.98 -4.85 -4.49
C ASP A 56 8.66 -6.22 -5.08
N LEU A 57 8.45 -6.25 -6.40
CA LEU A 57 8.11 -7.45 -7.17
C LEU A 57 9.28 -8.44 -7.20
N VAL A 58 8.97 -9.70 -6.88
CA VAL A 58 9.91 -10.83 -6.90
C VAL A 58 9.57 -11.85 -7.99
N TYR A 59 8.32 -11.85 -8.46
CA TYR A 59 7.86 -12.72 -9.53
C TYR A 59 6.75 -12.05 -10.35
N GLU A 60 6.84 -12.17 -11.67
CA GLU A 60 5.83 -11.67 -12.61
C GLU A 60 5.73 -12.63 -13.79
N GLN A 61 4.51 -12.89 -14.28
CA GLN A 61 4.30 -13.80 -15.40
C GLN A 61 3.01 -13.51 -16.17
N ASP A 62 3.11 -13.38 -17.50
CA ASP A 62 1.96 -13.31 -18.41
C ASP A 62 1.46 -14.72 -18.78
N LEU A 63 0.15 -14.93 -18.71
CA LEU A 63 -0.50 -16.24 -18.78
C LEU A 63 -1.85 -16.17 -19.51
N GLU A 64 -2.22 -17.24 -20.21
CA GLU A 64 -3.59 -17.42 -20.75
C GLU A 64 -4.44 -18.35 -19.88
N ALA A 65 -3.81 -19.05 -18.93
CA ALA A 65 -4.46 -19.94 -17.98
C ALA A 65 -4.93 -19.18 -16.73
N THR A 66 -5.72 -19.86 -15.89
CA THR A 66 -6.19 -19.35 -14.59
C THR A 66 -5.50 -20.03 -13.40
N GLU A 67 -4.41 -20.75 -13.68
CA GLU A 67 -3.59 -21.47 -12.72
C GLU A 67 -2.14 -21.44 -13.20
N HIS A 68 -1.19 -21.29 -12.29
CA HIS A 68 0.24 -21.34 -12.58
C HIS A 68 1.07 -21.72 -11.36
N THR A 69 2.09 -22.57 -11.57
CA THR A 69 3.04 -22.97 -10.53
C THR A 69 4.38 -22.27 -10.74
N ALA A 70 4.83 -21.54 -9.73
CA ALA A 70 6.16 -20.95 -9.68
C ALA A 70 7.10 -21.88 -8.90
N GLU A 71 8.12 -22.41 -9.58
CA GLU A 71 9.11 -23.33 -9.03
C GLU A 71 10.42 -22.60 -8.68
N ASP A 72 10.98 -22.90 -7.50
CA ASP A 72 12.28 -22.42 -7.02
C ASP A 72 12.43 -20.87 -7.01
N VAL A 73 11.33 -20.15 -6.76
CA VAL A 73 11.31 -18.67 -6.74
C VAL A 73 11.42 -18.10 -5.33
N PHE A 74 10.76 -18.72 -4.34
CA PHE A 74 10.58 -18.13 -3.02
C PHE A 74 11.51 -18.77 -1.98
N GLU A 75 11.95 -17.97 -1.01
CA GLU A 75 12.70 -18.51 0.13
C GLU A 75 11.74 -19.28 1.05
N THR A 76 12.14 -20.47 1.51
CA THR A 76 11.33 -21.33 2.40
C THR A 76 11.67 -21.06 3.88
N ASP A 77 11.77 -19.80 4.26
CA ASP A 77 12.21 -19.33 5.59
C ASP A 77 11.05 -18.85 6.47
N GLY A 78 9.81 -18.98 6.00
CA GLY A 78 8.60 -18.48 6.66
C GLY A 78 8.27 -17.03 6.30
N ALA A 79 8.90 -16.44 5.28
CA ALA A 79 8.55 -15.11 4.79
C ALA A 79 7.11 -15.06 4.24
N THR A 80 6.48 -13.89 4.39
CA THR A 80 5.16 -13.60 3.80
C THR A 80 5.33 -12.91 2.46
N TYR A 81 4.60 -13.38 1.46
CA TYR A 81 4.53 -12.78 0.14
C TYR A 81 3.10 -12.34 -0.17
N PHE A 82 2.99 -11.32 -1.01
CA PHE A 82 1.73 -10.73 -1.46
C PHE A 82 1.61 -10.93 -2.96
N TRP A 83 0.41 -11.20 -3.45
CA TRP A 83 0.20 -11.44 -4.86
C TRP A 83 -1.15 -10.95 -5.35
N SER A 84 -1.18 -10.58 -6.63
CA SER A 84 -2.36 -10.14 -7.37
C SER A 84 -2.29 -10.68 -8.80
N VAL A 85 -3.42 -10.61 -9.50
CA VAL A 85 -3.51 -10.95 -10.92
C VAL A 85 -4.33 -9.88 -11.63
N GLU A 86 -3.75 -9.28 -12.67
CA GLU A 86 -4.47 -8.36 -13.56
C GLU A 86 -4.97 -9.11 -14.80
N ALA A 87 -6.19 -8.81 -15.26
CA ALA A 87 -6.70 -9.30 -16.54
C ALA A 87 -6.46 -8.28 -17.65
N ARG A 88 -6.28 -8.74 -18.89
CA ARG A 88 -6.07 -7.88 -20.05
C ARG A 88 -6.97 -8.23 -21.21
N ASN A 89 -7.40 -7.21 -21.95
CA ASN A 89 -7.89 -7.34 -23.31
C ASN A 89 -7.43 -6.16 -24.19
N ASP A 90 -7.96 -6.08 -25.41
CA ASP A 90 -7.69 -4.99 -26.36
C ASP A 90 -8.04 -3.58 -25.83
N ALA A 91 -8.95 -3.48 -24.84
CA ALA A 91 -9.35 -2.21 -24.24
C ALA A 91 -8.42 -1.76 -23.10
N GLY A 92 -7.66 -2.68 -22.50
CA GLY A 92 -6.70 -2.38 -21.45
C GLY A 92 -6.57 -3.47 -20.39
N TRP A 93 -5.98 -3.07 -19.27
CA TRP A 93 -5.85 -3.89 -18.06
C TRP A 93 -7.03 -3.64 -17.12
N SER A 94 -7.35 -4.63 -16.29
CA SER A 94 -8.22 -4.44 -15.13
C SER A 94 -7.59 -3.48 -14.12
N ASP A 95 -8.38 -2.98 -13.19
CA ASP A 95 -7.86 -2.35 -11.99
C ASP A 95 -7.24 -3.41 -11.05
N GLU A 96 -6.52 -2.94 -10.01
CA GLU A 96 -5.89 -3.77 -8.97
C GLU A 96 -6.57 -3.49 -7.60
N GLU A 97 -7.55 -4.32 -7.25
CA GLU A 97 -8.42 -4.28 -6.06
C GLU A 97 -8.13 -5.47 -5.11
N TYR A 98 -7.69 -6.62 -5.63
CA TYR A 98 -7.52 -7.85 -4.86
C TYR A 98 -6.06 -8.26 -4.68
N VAL A 99 -5.54 -8.03 -3.47
CA VAL A 99 -4.24 -8.57 -3.04
C VAL A 99 -4.46 -9.66 -1.98
N GLU A 100 -3.91 -10.85 -2.22
CA GLU A 100 -3.88 -11.95 -1.26
C GLU A 100 -2.45 -12.21 -0.77
N SER A 101 -2.31 -13.01 0.29
CA SER A 101 -1.01 -13.32 0.87
C SER A 101 -0.86 -14.79 1.22
N PHE A 102 0.39 -15.23 1.28
CA PHE A 102 0.78 -16.57 1.71
C PHE A 102 2.11 -16.54 2.48
N VAL A 103 2.34 -17.60 3.26
CA VAL A 103 3.60 -17.80 3.99
C VAL A 103 4.38 -18.91 3.30
N SER A 104 5.60 -18.58 2.89
CA SER A 104 6.52 -19.49 2.19
C SER A 104 7.30 -20.34 3.20
N GLY A 105 6.78 -21.54 3.48
CA GLY A 105 7.39 -22.51 4.37
C GLY A 105 8.06 -23.66 3.62
N THR A 106 8.52 -24.64 4.36
CA THR A 106 8.95 -25.94 3.82
C THR A 106 7.77 -26.90 3.71
N ALA A 107 7.91 -27.99 2.95
CA ALA A 107 6.93 -29.08 2.94
C ALA A 107 6.59 -29.62 4.35
N GLU A 108 7.58 -29.65 5.26
CA GLU A 108 7.37 -30.07 6.66
C GLU A 108 6.48 -29.07 7.42
N ASP A 109 6.63 -27.77 7.18
CA ASP A 109 5.78 -26.75 7.79
C ASP A 109 4.33 -26.87 7.32
N VAL A 110 4.12 -27.17 6.03
CA VAL A 110 2.77 -27.44 5.48
C VAL A 110 2.15 -28.66 6.14
N GLU A 111 2.89 -29.76 6.26
CA GLU A 111 2.42 -30.97 6.96
C GLU A 111 2.12 -30.68 8.44
N ALA A 112 2.95 -29.89 9.12
CA ALA A 112 2.76 -29.51 10.51
C ALA A 112 1.49 -28.68 10.72
N VAL A 113 1.19 -27.74 9.81
CA VAL A 113 -0.05 -26.96 9.83
C VAL A 113 -1.26 -27.85 9.54
N ALA A 114 -1.16 -28.78 8.59
CA ALA A 114 -2.23 -29.73 8.29
C ALA A 114 -2.47 -30.77 9.40
N ALA A 115 -1.41 -31.14 10.13
CA ALA A 115 -1.47 -32.07 11.26
C ALA A 115 -1.81 -31.38 12.58
N SER A 116 -1.73 -30.05 12.65
CA SER A 116 -2.24 -29.30 13.80
C SER A 116 -3.73 -29.60 13.91
N PRO A 117 -4.20 -30.14 15.04
CA PRO A 117 -5.62 -30.26 15.24
C PRO A 117 -6.21 -28.85 15.11
N GLU A 118 -7.26 -28.70 14.29
CA GLU A 118 -8.19 -27.58 14.48
C GLU A 118 -8.46 -27.48 15.99
N PRO A 119 -8.58 -26.26 16.58
CA PRO A 119 -8.83 -26.13 18.00
C PRO A 119 -9.98 -27.05 18.34
N ASN A 120 -9.66 -28.13 19.08
CA ASN A 120 -10.59 -29.21 19.35
C ASN A 120 -11.80 -28.58 20.02
N ASP A 121 -12.89 -28.44 19.27
CA ASP A 121 -14.19 -27.98 19.73
C ASP A 121 -14.75 -28.93 20.80
N GLY A 122 -14.07 -30.04 21.10
CA GLY A 122 -14.32 -30.91 22.22
C GLY A 122 -13.53 -30.65 23.51
N GLU A 123 -12.57 -29.73 23.58
CA GLU A 123 -12.03 -29.35 24.89
C GLU A 123 -13.08 -28.53 25.65
N ASP A 124 -13.69 -29.18 26.64
CA ASP A 124 -14.65 -28.64 27.59
C ASP A 124 -14.08 -27.37 28.24
N TYR A 125 -14.27 -26.22 27.59
CA TYR A 125 -14.01 -24.88 28.13
C TYR A 125 -14.98 -24.55 29.29
N GLY A 126 -15.47 -25.57 30.01
CA GLY A 126 -16.43 -25.46 31.09
C GLY A 126 -17.58 -24.49 30.76
N PRO A 127 -18.12 -23.77 31.75
CA PRO A 127 -19.25 -22.88 31.53
C PRO A 127 -18.93 -21.70 30.59
N ALA A 128 -17.65 -21.35 30.39
CA ALA A 128 -17.27 -20.27 29.47
C ALA A 128 -17.37 -20.71 28.00
N GLY A 129 -17.04 -21.97 27.71
CA GLY A 129 -17.20 -22.59 26.38
C GLY A 129 -18.64 -22.67 25.92
N GLU A 130 -19.53 -23.04 26.83
CA GLU A 130 -20.96 -23.08 26.55
C GLU A 130 -21.51 -21.70 26.22
N LEU A 131 -21.06 -20.64 26.88
CA LEU A 131 -21.48 -19.27 26.58
C LEU A 131 -20.98 -18.80 25.21
N VAL A 132 -19.74 -19.12 24.86
CA VAL A 132 -19.17 -18.76 23.54
C VAL A 132 -19.84 -19.56 22.43
N ARG A 133 -20.12 -20.86 22.65
CA ARG A 133 -20.85 -21.70 21.70
C ARG A 133 -22.32 -21.31 21.58
N ALA A 134 -22.97 -20.95 22.68
CA ALA A 134 -24.33 -20.43 22.66
C ALA A 134 -24.39 -19.12 21.87
N ALA A 135 -23.48 -18.17 22.13
CA ALA A 135 -23.37 -16.93 21.38
C ALA A 135 -23.05 -17.16 19.89
N ALA A 136 -22.15 -18.09 19.58
CA ALA A 136 -21.84 -18.45 18.19
C ALA A 136 -23.03 -19.13 17.49
N SER A 137 -23.79 -19.98 18.19
CA SER A 137 -24.99 -20.62 17.66
C SER A 137 -26.16 -19.63 17.48
N GLU A 138 -26.26 -18.62 18.34
CA GLU A 138 -27.24 -17.55 18.26
C GLU A 138 -26.92 -16.62 17.08
N MET A 139 -25.66 -16.23 16.90
CA MET A 139 -25.19 -15.47 15.73
C MET A 139 -25.29 -16.28 14.43
N ALA A 140 -25.02 -17.58 14.46
CA ALA A 140 -25.16 -18.45 13.28
C ALA A 140 -26.64 -18.69 12.91
N ALA A 141 -27.54 -18.78 13.90
CA ALA A 141 -28.97 -18.84 13.67
C ALA A 141 -29.53 -17.51 13.13
N GLU A 142 -29.00 -16.38 13.59
CA GLU A 142 -29.33 -15.05 13.07
C GLU A 142 -28.79 -14.84 11.64
N ALA A 143 -27.61 -15.40 11.31
CA ALA A 143 -27.00 -15.31 9.98
C ALA A 143 -27.62 -16.27 8.94
N THR A 144 -28.25 -17.38 9.36
CA THR A 144 -28.83 -18.39 8.45
C THR A 144 -30.37 -18.38 8.40
N GLY A 145 -31.03 -17.60 9.24
CA GLY A 145 -32.48 -17.58 9.40
C GLY A 145 -33.30 -16.82 8.35
N SER A 146 -32.95 -16.88 7.05
CA SER A 146 -33.77 -16.22 6.02
C SER A 146 -34.90 -17.08 5.42
N GLU A 147 -34.87 -18.41 5.58
CA GLU A 147 -35.93 -19.28 5.03
C GLU A 147 -36.84 -19.93 6.08
N ALA A 148 -36.31 -20.34 7.25
CA ALA A 148 -37.11 -21.01 8.28
C ALA A 148 -38.01 -20.06 9.11
N TYR A 149 -37.72 -18.75 9.09
CA TYR A 149 -38.48 -17.73 9.83
C TYR A 149 -39.83 -17.41 9.17
N PHE A 150 -40.01 -17.68 7.88
CA PHE A 150 -41.26 -17.34 7.17
C PHE A 150 -42.33 -18.44 7.23
N GLU A 151 -41.97 -19.68 7.56
CA GLU A 151 -42.89 -20.81 7.58
C GLU A 151 -43.59 -20.98 8.95
N ALA A 152 -42.94 -20.63 10.06
CA ALA A 152 -43.53 -20.69 11.40
C ALA A 152 -44.51 -19.53 11.70
N GLU A 153 -44.33 -18.37 11.05
CA GLU A 153 -45.15 -17.18 11.24
C GLU A 153 -46.55 -17.27 10.59
N ARG A 154 -46.74 -18.16 9.60
CA ARG A 154 -48.04 -18.37 8.94
C ARG A 154 -49.05 -19.14 9.79
N GLU A 155 -48.60 -19.93 10.75
CA GLU A 155 -49.49 -20.74 11.60
C GLU A 155 -49.93 -20.06 12.90
N ARG A 156 -49.28 -18.96 13.32
CA ARG A 156 -49.59 -18.28 14.59
C ARG A 156 -50.50 -17.05 14.51
N GLY A 157 -50.92 -16.62 13.32
CA GLY A 157 -51.97 -15.59 13.18
C GLY A 157 -51.67 -14.25 13.86
N VAL A 158 -50.39 -13.89 14.02
CA VAL A 158 -50.00 -12.59 14.57
C VAL A 158 -49.91 -11.60 13.42
N ALA A 159 -50.72 -10.54 13.48
CA ALA A 159 -50.68 -9.45 12.52
C ALA A 159 -49.27 -8.85 12.48
N HIS A 160 -48.74 -8.63 11.27
CA HIS A 160 -47.52 -7.84 11.08
C HIS A 160 -47.74 -6.44 11.65
N GLU A 161 -47.23 -6.19 12.86
CA GLU A 161 -46.96 -4.83 13.31
C GLU A 161 -45.62 -4.47 12.65
N GLY A 162 -45.70 -3.94 11.43
CA GLY A 162 -44.52 -3.56 10.66
C GLY A 162 -43.70 -2.56 11.46
N ILE A 163 -42.43 -2.87 11.70
CA ILE A 163 -41.45 -1.86 12.10
C ILE A 163 -41.49 -0.80 10.99
N GLU A 164 -41.93 0.41 11.33
CA GLU A 164 -42.05 1.51 10.39
C GLU A 164 -40.73 1.64 9.62
N ALA A 165 -40.78 1.51 8.30
CA ALA A 165 -39.62 1.49 7.42
C ALA A 165 -38.66 2.70 7.60
N GLY A 166 -39.12 3.76 8.28
CA GLY A 166 -38.28 4.90 8.67
C GLY A 166 -37.19 4.58 9.71
N GLN A 167 -37.40 3.62 10.61
CA GLN A 167 -36.46 3.35 11.71
C GLN A 167 -35.25 2.53 11.24
N ILE A 168 -35.46 1.60 10.31
CA ILE A 168 -34.38 0.82 9.67
C ILE A 168 -33.48 1.72 8.82
N MET A 169 -34.07 2.66 8.08
CA MET A 169 -33.32 3.65 7.30
C MET A 169 -32.46 4.55 8.19
N SER A 170 -32.92 4.91 9.38
CA SER A 170 -32.17 5.76 10.32
C SER A 170 -30.93 5.05 10.89
N ILE A 171 -31.04 3.75 11.17
CA ILE A 171 -29.92 2.93 11.67
C ILE A 171 -28.88 2.74 10.56
N ALA A 172 -29.33 2.44 9.34
CA ALA A 172 -28.44 2.31 8.18
C ALA A 172 -27.67 3.61 7.88
N LEU A 173 -28.37 4.76 7.90
CA LEU A 173 -27.72 6.07 7.73
C LEU A 173 -26.74 6.39 8.86
N GLY A 174 -27.04 5.96 10.09
CA GLY A 174 -26.12 6.09 11.23
C GLY A 174 -24.82 5.32 11.02
N ILE A 175 -24.89 4.07 10.58
CA ILE A 175 -23.70 3.23 10.31
C ILE A 175 -22.85 3.84 9.18
N ILE A 176 -23.49 4.29 8.09
CA ILE A 176 -22.79 4.94 6.98
C ILE A 176 -22.07 6.21 7.45
N ALA A 177 -22.71 7.03 8.30
CA ALA A 177 -22.08 8.24 8.85
C ALA A 177 -20.85 7.92 9.71
N VAL A 178 -20.88 6.83 10.48
CA VAL A 178 -19.73 6.37 11.29
C VAL A 178 -18.57 5.92 10.41
N ILE A 179 -18.85 5.16 9.34
CA ILE A 179 -17.84 4.71 8.38
C ILE A 179 -17.17 5.90 7.69
N VAL A 180 -17.97 6.87 7.21
CA VAL A 180 -17.45 8.10 6.58
C VAL A 180 -16.56 8.89 7.55
N LEU A 181 -16.95 8.98 8.83
CA LEU A 181 -16.14 9.68 9.84
C LEU A 181 -14.81 8.95 10.09
N LEU A 182 -14.80 7.62 10.11
CA LEU A 182 -13.60 6.81 10.23
C LEU A 182 -12.63 7.03 9.06
N VAL A 183 -13.15 7.06 7.83
CA VAL A 183 -12.37 7.33 6.62
C VAL A 183 -11.75 8.74 6.65
N VAL A 184 -12.52 9.75 7.07
CA VAL A 184 -11.99 11.12 7.22
C VAL A 184 -10.90 11.19 8.27
N VAL A 185 -11.04 10.49 9.41
CA VAL A 185 -10.01 10.44 10.45
C VAL A 185 -8.74 9.75 9.94
N LEU A 186 -8.87 8.66 9.20
CA LEU A 186 -7.74 7.97 8.57
C LEU A 186 -7.03 8.87 7.56
N PHE A 187 -7.78 9.57 6.70
CA PHE A 187 -7.23 10.51 5.73
C PHE A 187 -6.48 11.67 6.41
N VAL A 188 -7.02 12.22 7.50
CA VAL A 188 -6.34 13.28 8.28
C VAL A 188 -5.09 12.74 8.97
N MET A 189 -5.13 11.53 9.52
CA MET A 189 -3.95 10.87 10.13
C MET A 189 -2.85 10.62 9.09
N PHE A 190 -3.21 10.11 7.91
CA PHE A 190 -2.27 9.87 6.80
C PHE A 190 -1.70 11.16 6.23
N GLY A 191 -2.53 12.19 6.02
CA GLY A 191 -2.09 13.50 5.51
C GLY A 191 -1.18 14.25 6.49
N LEU A 192 -1.36 14.06 7.81
CA LEU A 192 -0.42 14.57 8.82
C LEU A 192 0.90 13.76 8.85
N SER A 193 0.88 12.51 8.40
CA SER A 193 2.06 11.65 8.28
C SER A 193 2.96 12.12 7.12
N GLU A 194 2.37 12.44 5.96
CA GLU A 194 3.11 12.91 4.78
C GLU A 194 3.87 14.22 5.04
N GLN A 195 3.32 15.13 5.85
CA GLN A 195 4.02 16.35 6.23
C GLN A 195 5.29 16.10 7.05
N ARG A 196 5.37 15.01 7.83
CA ARG A 196 6.56 14.68 8.63
C ARG A 196 7.70 14.19 7.74
N GLN A 197 7.38 13.37 6.74
CA GLN A 197 8.34 12.87 5.74
C GLN A 197 8.97 14.02 4.95
N GLN A 198 8.16 14.98 4.48
CA GLN A 198 8.67 16.12 3.70
C GLN A 198 9.55 17.09 4.51
N ARG A 199 9.35 17.22 5.83
CA ARG A 199 10.23 18.04 6.69
C ARG A 199 11.61 17.40 6.88
N ALA A 200 11.67 16.08 7.04
CA ALA A 200 12.93 15.36 7.18
C ALA A 200 13.79 15.48 5.90
N VAL A 201 13.19 15.34 4.72
CA VAL A 201 13.91 15.47 3.43
C VAL A 201 14.42 16.89 3.20
N ARG A 202 13.65 17.93 3.56
CA ARG A 202 14.11 19.34 3.45
C ARG A 202 15.30 19.65 4.37
N GLU A 203 15.35 19.06 5.56
CA GLU A 203 16.47 19.29 6.49
C GLU A 203 17.76 18.62 5.99
N THR A 204 17.67 17.40 5.44
CA THR A 204 18.82 16.70 4.86
C THR A 204 19.38 17.43 3.64
N SER A 205 18.52 17.88 2.71
CA SER A 205 18.97 18.66 1.54
C SER A 205 19.61 19.99 1.94
N ARG A 206 19.05 20.67 2.93
CA ARG A 206 19.59 21.95 3.42
C ARG A 206 20.95 21.80 4.11
N TYR A 207 21.19 20.67 4.79
CA TYR A 207 22.49 20.39 5.41
C TYR A 207 23.59 20.18 4.35
N THR A 208 23.29 19.48 3.26
CA THR A 208 24.23 19.27 2.15
C THR A 208 24.56 20.58 1.43
N GLU A 209 23.54 21.40 1.11
CA GLU A 209 23.76 22.72 0.50
C GLU A 209 24.55 23.67 1.41
N LEU A 210 24.31 23.63 2.74
CA LEU A 210 25.06 24.45 3.69
C LEU A 210 26.55 24.09 3.68
N LYS A 211 26.85 22.78 3.68
CA LYS A 211 28.22 22.28 3.71
C LYS A 211 28.99 22.63 2.44
N GLU A 212 28.33 22.58 1.28
CA GLU A 212 28.92 23.03 0.02
C GLU A 212 29.16 24.55 0.01
N THR A 213 28.20 25.32 0.53
CA THR A 213 28.31 26.78 0.61
C THR A 213 29.44 27.22 1.55
N GLU A 214 29.57 26.56 2.72
CA GLU A 214 30.67 26.81 3.66
C GLU A 214 32.03 26.43 3.07
N ALA A 215 32.13 25.31 2.35
CA ALA A 215 33.36 24.91 1.67
C ALA A 215 33.77 25.92 0.58
N GLN A 216 32.82 26.42 -0.21
CA GLN A 216 33.07 27.45 -1.22
C GLN A 216 33.44 28.80 -0.58
N ALA A 217 32.83 29.15 0.55
CA ALA A 217 33.18 30.37 1.29
C ALA A 217 34.58 30.27 1.91
N ALA A 218 34.94 29.11 2.47
CA ALA A 218 36.27 28.87 3.02
C ALA A 218 37.36 28.93 1.94
N ASP A 219 37.12 28.37 0.75
CA ASP A 219 38.04 28.46 -0.39
C ASP A 219 38.24 29.92 -0.86
N LYS A 220 37.15 30.71 -0.91
CA LYS A 220 37.25 32.15 -1.20
C LYS A 220 38.01 32.90 -0.12
N LEU A 221 37.87 32.54 1.15
CA LEU A 221 38.59 33.19 2.26
C LEU A 221 40.09 32.84 2.25
N ASP A 222 40.48 31.63 1.84
CA ASP A 222 41.90 31.26 1.71
C ASP A 222 42.63 32.12 0.65
N GLN A 223 41.91 32.61 -0.35
CA GLN A 223 42.46 33.58 -1.32
C GLN A 223 42.81 34.93 -0.68
N TYR A 224 42.16 35.28 0.44
CA TYR A 224 42.42 36.47 1.26
C TYR A 224 43.23 36.09 2.52
N ALA A 225 44.45 35.59 2.35
CA ALA A 225 45.31 35.28 3.48
C ALA A 225 46.11 36.52 3.98
N ILE A 226 46.23 36.65 5.31
CA ILE A 226 47.14 37.60 5.97
C ILE A 226 48.56 37.07 5.78
N ILE A 227 49.44 37.85 5.11
CA ILE A 227 50.83 37.42 4.89
C ILE A 227 51.73 37.85 6.07
N ASN A 228 51.49 39.03 6.64
CA ASN A 228 52.21 39.54 7.80
C ASN A 228 51.34 40.57 8.55
N ASP A 229 50.97 40.28 9.80
CA ASP A 229 50.08 41.11 10.61
C ASP A 229 50.76 42.37 11.19
N GLN A 230 52.09 42.40 11.22
CA GLN A 230 52.86 43.53 11.76
C GLN A 230 53.15 44.63 10.74
N GLU A 231 53.07 44.32 9.44
CA GLU A 231 53.34 45.25 8.34
C GLU A 231 52.07 45.64 7.56
N ASP A 232 50.88 45.21 8.02
CA ASP A 232 49.60 45.46 7.35
C ASP A 232 49.58 44.99 5.86
N VAL A 233 50.26 43.87 5.56
CA VAL A 233 50.40 43.34 4.19
C VAL A 233 49.42 42.18 3.95
N TYR A 234 48.47 42.40 3.04
CA TYR A 234 47.37 41.48 2.73
C TYR A 234 47.46 40.93 1.30
N ARG A 235 47.06 39.67 1.09
CA ARG A 235 46.84 39.09 -0.25
C ARG A 235 45.43 39.47 -0.72
N ILE A 236 45.33 40.19 -1.84
CA ILE A 236 44.06 40.57 -2.47
C ILE A 236 44.00 39.92 -3.87
N PRO A 237 42.87 39.31 -4.27
CA PRO A 237 42.67 38.83 -5.64
C PRO A 237 42.88 39.93 -6.68
N ILE A 238 43.50 39.58 -7.81
CA ILE A 238 43.93 40.55 -8.85
C ILE A 238 42.75 41.41 -9.34
N ASP A 239 41.57 40.82 -9.50
CA ASP A 239 40.38 41.53 -10.01
C ASP A 239 39.93 42.65 -9.07
N GLN A 240 39.99 42.41 -7.75
CA GLN A 240 39.68 43.41 -6.71
C GLN A 240 40.78 44.46 -6.56
N ALA A 241 42.05 44.05 -6.74
CA ALA A 241 43.17 44.98 -6.72
C ALA A 241 43.07 45.99 -7.88
N MET A 242 42.68 45.53 -9.08
CA MET A 242 42.46 46.41 -10.23
C MET A 242 41.33 47.41 -9.97
N ASP A 243 40.19 46.98 -9.43
CA ASP A 243 39.07 47.86 -9.10
C ASP A 243 39.45 48.93 -8.07
N ASN A 244 40.20 48.55 -7.04
CA ASN A 244 40.68 49.50 -6.03
C ASN A 244 41.65 50.52 -6.64
N MET A 245 42.61 50.07 -7.46
CA MET A 245 43.56 50.96 -8.13
C MET A 245 42.86 51.95 -9.07
N VAL A 246 41.87 51.49 -9.84
CA VAL A 246 41.09 52.34 -10.75
C VAL A 246 40.29 53.39 -9.97
N ASN A 247 39.64 52.97 -8.89
CA ASN A 247 38.87 53.88 -8.04
C ASN A 247 39.74 54.90 -7.32
N GLU A 248 40.94 54.51 -6.89
CA GLU A 248 41.89 55.42 -6.26
C GLU A 248 42.44 56.46 -7.26
N ALA A 249 42.81 56.02 -8.46
CA ALA A 249 43.23 56.92 -9.55
C ALA A 249 42.14 57.95 -9.88
N TYR A 250 40.88 57.51 -9.95
CA TYR A 250 39.74 58.40 -10.19
C TYR A 250 39.55 59.43 -9.06
N ARG A 251 39.73 59.02 -7.80
CA ARG A 251 39.65 59.94 -6.64
C ARG A 251 40.77 60.96 -6.65
N GLN A 252 42.00 60.56 -6.98
CA GLN A 252 43.15 61.47 -7.07
C GLN A 252 42.95 62.52 -8.17
N GLU A 253 42.44 62.11 -9.34
CA GLU A 253 42.14 63.03 -10.44
C GLU A 253 41.06 64.05 -10.05
N LYS A 254 40.07 63.64 -9.25
CA LYS A 254 39.01 64.51 -8.75
C LYS A 254 39.49 65.49 -7.68
N GLN A 255 40.53 65.15 -6.92
CA GLN A 255 41.13 66.03 -5.91
C GLN A 255 42.14 67.03 -6.51
N ALA A 256 42.65 66.76 -7.71
CA ALA A 256 43.59 67.63 -8.43
C ALA A 256 42.91 68.75 -9.26
N LYS A 257 41.58 68.82 -9.28
CA LYS A 257 40.76 69.88 -9.89
C LYS A 257 40.14 70.76 -8.82
#